data_AF-A0A151RWX8-F1
#
_entry.id   AF-A0A151RWX8-F1
#
_cell.length_a   1.000
_cell.length_b   1.000
_cell.length_c   1.000
_cell.angle_alpha   90.00
_cell.angle_beta   90.00
_cell.angle_gamma   90.00
#
_symmetry.space_group_name_H-M   'P 1'
#
loop_
_entity.id
_entity.type
_entity.pdbx_description
1 polymer ?
#
loop_
_entity_poly.entity_id
_entity_poly.type
_entity_poly.pdbx_seq_one_letter_code
_entity_poly.pdbx_strand_id
1 'polypeptide(L)'
;MYNCCVQNLKHFYGLRYCSAKDHFIWLSIIWTIWLTRNDLIFSSKIIIVSKMLNLMQLRSWRWLRVRFPSFNYNLFYWSNSHSVCLS
;
A
#
# COMPACT_ATOMS: atom_id res chain seq x y z
N MET A 1 -22.72 -13.32 -6.70
CA MET A 1 -22.81 -11.86 -6.43
C MET A 1 -21.52 -11.21 -6.87
N TYR A 2 -21.57 -10.43 -7.96
CA TYR A 2 -20.42 -9.75 -8.55
C TYR A 2 -19.92 -8.64 -7.61
N ASN A 3 -18.63 -8.69 -7.25
CA ASN A 3 -17.99 -7.66 -6.43
C ASN A 3 -17.83 -6.37 -7.24
N CYS A 4 -18.80 -5.46 -7.10
CA CYS A 4 -18.86 -4.17 -7.80
C CYS A 4 -17.63 -3.28 -7.54
N CYS A 5 -16.94 -3.45 -6.39
CA CYS A 5 -15.69 -2.74 -6.09
C CYS A 5 -14.53 -3.10 -7.04
N VAL A 6 -14.51 -4.32 -7.60
CA VAL A 6 -13.42 -4.75 -8.52
C VAL A 6 -13.57 -4.11 -9.90
N GLN A 7 -14.80 -3.80 -10.32
CA GLN A 7 -15.04 -3.19 -11.63
C GLN A 7 -14.69 -1.70 -11.66
N ASN A 8 -14.95 -0.96 -10.58
CA ASN A 8 -14.64 0.48 -10.54
C ASN A 8 -13.14 0.77 -10.54
N LEU A 9 -12.33 -0.17 -10.02
CA LEU A 9 -10.88 0.00 -10.07
C LEU A 9 -10.34 -0.26 -11.50
N LYS A 10 -11.03 -1.00 -12.39
CA LYS A 10 -10.55 -1.41 -13.74
C LYS A 10 -9.98 -0.26 -14.57
N HIS A 11 -10.54 0.94 -14.43
CA HIS A 11 -10.07 2.15 -15.10
C HIS A 11 -8.65 2.59 -14.70
N PHE A 12 -8.18 2.22 -13.51
CA PHE A 12 -6.83 2.49 -13.01
C PHE A 12 -5.82 1.36 -13.36
N TYR A 13 -6.27 0.18 -13.80
CA TYR A 13 -5.41 -0.98 -14.11
C TYR A 13 -4.86 -0.96 -15.55
N GLY A 14 -4.51 0.22 -16.09
CA GLY A 14 -3.79 0.30 -17.37
C GLY A 14 -2.43 -0.44 -17.38
N LEU A 15 -2.01 -1.00 -16.23
CA LEU A 15 -0.78 -1.76 -16.04
C LEU A 15 -1.07 -3.27 -16.11
N ARG A 16 -0.61 -3.87 -17.21
CA ARG A 16 -0.53 -5.32 -17.45
C ARG A 16 0.21 -6.03 -16.29
N TYR A 17 -0.42 -7.06 -15.71
CA TYR A 17 0.17 -8.11 -14.86
C TYR A 17 0.82 -7.69 -13.52
N CYS A 18 0.09 -7.00 -12.64
CA CYS A 18 0.48 -6.92 -11.22
C CYS A 18 -0.39 -7.86 -10.37
N SER A 19 0.22 -8.58 -9.42
CA SER A 19 -0.48 -9.49 -8.52
C SER A 19 -1.53 -8.76 -7.66
N ALA A 20 -2.44 -9.50 -7.04
CA ALA A 20 -3.38 -8.90 -6.09
C ALA A 20 -2.65 -8.21 -4.93
N LYS A 21 -1.48 -8.73 -4.51
CA LYS A 21 -0.65 -8.14 -3.45
C LYS A 21 -0.14 -6.76 -3.88
N ASP A 22 0.36 -6.63 -5.10
CA ASP A 22 0.89 -5.36 -5.65
C ASP A 22 -0.14 -4.24 -5.64
N HIS A 23 -1.42 -4.57 -5.87
CA HIS A 23 -2.51 -3.60 -5.77
C HIS A 23 -2.65 -3.02 -4.37
N PHE A 24 -2.56 -3.84 -3.33
CA PHE A 24 -2.66 -3.36 -1.95
C PHE A 24 -1.43 -2.54 -1.55
N ILE A 25 -0.24 -2.84 -2.09
CA ILE A 25 0.94 -1.99 -1.91
C ILE A 25 0.68 -0.62 -2.51
N TRP A 26 0.25 -0.59 -3.78
CA TRP A 26 0.05 0.66 -4.50
C TRP A 26 -1.04 1.51 -3.85
N LEU A 27 -2.18 0.90 -3.48
CA LEU A 27 -3.25 1.59 -2.74
C LEU A 27 -2.74 2.14 -1.41
N SER A 28 -1.89 1.40 -0.69
CA SER A 28 -1.29 1.87 0.58
C SER A 28 -0.36 3.06 0.38
N ILE A 29 0.39 3.09 -0.72
CA ILE A 29 1.27 4.20 -1.09
C ILE A 29 0.43 5.46 -1.37
N ILE A 30 -0.56 5.35 -2.26
CA ILE A 30 -1.44 6.48 -2.61
C ILE A 30 -2.22 6.98 -1.41
N TRP A 31 -2.75 6.08 -0.59
CA TRP A 31 -3.43 6.45 0.64
C TRP A 31 -2.51 7.22 1.59
N THR A 32 -1.25 6.78 1.71
CA THR A 32 -0.25 7.49 2.52
C THR A 32 0.06 8.87 1.97
N ILE A 33 0.24 9.01 0.65
CA ILE A 33 0.45 10.31 0.00
C ILE A 33 -0.73 11.24 0.26
N TRP A 34 -1.95 10.73 0.10
CA TRP A 34 -3.17 11.48 0.32
C TRP A 34 -3.29 11.98 1.77
N LEU A 35 -3.06 11.10 2.75
CA LEU A 35 -3.07 11.48 4.17
C LEU A 35 -1.98 12.50 4.51
N THR A 36 -0.75 12.30 4.03
CA THR A 36 0.36 13.22 4.28
C THR A 36 0.09 14.59 3.66
N ARG A 37 -0.49 14.63 2.46
CA ARG A 37 -0.88 15.89 1.80
C ARG A 37 -1.98 16.61 2.59
N ASN A 38 -2.97 15.88 3.09
CA ASN A 38 -4.02 16.48 3.93
C ASN A 38 -3.44 17.06 5.22
N ASP A 39 -2.53 16.34 5.88
CA ASP A 39 -1.85 16.81 7.09
C ASP A 39 -1.01 18.08 6.82
N LEU A 40 -0.39 18.19 5.65
CA LEU A 40 0.33 19.40 5.23
C LEU A 40 -0.63 20.57 5.03
N ILE A 41 -1.73 20.36 4.31
CA ILE A 41 -2.67 21.45 3.95
C ILE A 41 -3.48 21.91 5.16
N PHE A 42 -4.00 20.98 5.97
CA PHE A 42 -4.95 21.28 7.04
C PHE A 42 -4.31 21.44 8.41
N SER A 43 -3.07 21.00 8.61
CA SER A 43 -2.38 21.08 9.90
C SER A 43 -0.97 21.67 9.81
N SER A 44 -0.56 22.15 8.64
CA SER A 44 0.77 22.74 8.39
C SER A 44 1.93 21.87 8.89
N LYS A 45 1.74 20.54 8.92
CA LYS A 45 2.77 19.61 9.40
C LYS A 45 3.91 19.52 8.40
N ILE A 46 5.13 19.47 8.92
CA ILE A 46 6.34 19.27 8.11
C ILE A 46 6.37 17.82 7.62
N ILE A 47 6.49 17.65 6.30
CA ILE A 47 6.65 16.34 5.68
C ILE A 47 8.12 15.93 5.74
N ILE A 48 8.39 14.82 6.44
CA ILE A 48 9.69 14.16 6.38
C ILE A 48 9.53 12.92 5.51
N VAL A 49 10.17 12.92 4.33
CA VAL A 49 10.03 11.86 3.32
C VAL A 49 10.37 10.48 3.90
N SER A 50 11.42 10.36 4.72
CA SER A 50 11.78 9.09 5.35
C SER A 50 10.69 8.54 6.28
N LYS A 51 10.05 9.40 7.07
CA LYS A 51 8.90 9.02 7.91
C LYS A 51 7.72 8.58 7.04
N MET A 52 7.49 9.27 5.93
CA MET A 52 6.42 8.93 4.99
C MET A 52 6.66 7.56 4.33
N LEU A 53 7.89 7.24 3.92
CA LEU A 53 8.25 5.91 3.39
C LEU A 53 8.03 4.81 4.42
N ASN A 54 8.42 5.02 5.68
CA ASN A 54 8.17 4.06 6.76
C ASN A 54 6.66 3.82 6.96
N LEU A 55 5.85 4.88 6.87
CA LEU A 55 4.39 4.76 6.95
C LEU A 55 3.79 4.02 5.75
N MET A 56 4.31 4.21 4.54
CA MET A 56 3.89 3.45 3.36
C MET A 56 4.14 1.95 3.57
N GLN A 57 5.36 1.58 3.99
CA GLN A 57 5.75 0.20 4.25
C GLN A 57 4.90 -0.42 5.36
N LEU A 58 4.67 0.31 6.46
CA LEU A 58 3.84 -0.16 7.57
C LEU A 58 2.39 -0.41 7.14
N ARG A 59 1.80 0.51 6.35
CA ARG A 59 0.42 0.37 5.89
C ARG A 59 0.27 -0.77 4.89
N SER A 60 1.17 -0.89 3.91
CA SER A 60 1.14 -1.99 2.95
C SER A 60 1.29 -3.33 3.65
N TRP A 61 2.22 -3.45 4.60
CA TRP A 61 2.39 -4.65 5.42
C TRP A 61 1.13 -5.03 6.22
N ARG A 62 0.49 -4.05 6.86
CA ARG A 62 -0.77 -4.28 7.60
C ARG A 62 -1.87 -4.79 6.69
N TRP A 63 -2.06 -4.17 5.53
CA TRP A 63 -3.05 -4.61 4.55
C TRP A 63 -2.78 -6.01 4.03
N LEU A 64 -1.51 -6.33 3.73
CA LEU A 64 -1.12 -7.65 3.25
C LEU A 64 -1.36 -8.73 4.30
N ARG A 65 -0.98 -8.51 5.57
CA ARG A 65 -1.24 -9.48 6.65
C ARG A 65 -2.72 -9.75 6.89
N VAL A 66 -3.56 -8.73 6.80
CA VAL A 66 -5.02 -8.90 7.02
C VAL A 66 -5.66 -9.61 5.83
N ARG A 67 -5.21 -9.31 4.60
CA ARG A 67 -5.87 -9.81 3.38
C ARG A 67 -5.38 -11.18 2.92
N PHE A 68 -4.13 -11.52 3.21
CA PHE A 68 -3.49 -12.76 2.75
C PHE A 68 -2.99 -13.55 3.96
N PRO A 69 -3.72 -14.59 4.41
CA PRO A 69 -3.29 -15.42 5.55
C PRO A 69 -1.93 -16.10 5.34
N SER A 70 -1.54 -16.35 4.09
CA SER A 70 -0.21 -16.88 3.72
C SER A 70 0.91 -15.84 3.83
N PHE A 71 0.60 -14.55 3.95
CA PHE A 71 1.58 -13.49 4.12
C PHE A 71 2.05 -13.43 5.58
N ASN A 72 3.03 -14.26 5.94
CA ASN A 72 3.56 -14.40 7.29
C ASN A 72 4.97 -13.79 7.44
N TYR A 73 5.20 -12.64 6.80
CA TYR A 73 6.45 -11.90 6.94
C TYR A 73 6.31 -10.84 8.03
N ASN A 74 7.33 -10.67 8.86
CA ASN A 74 7.38 -9.54 9.79
C ASN A 74 7.70 -8.24 9.01
N LEU A 75 7.51 -7.09 9.67
CA LEU A 75 7.73 -5.79 9.04
C LEU A 75 9.18 -5.60 8.59
N PHE A 76 10.15 -6.14 9.33
CA PHE A 76 11.57 -6.03 8.99
C PHE A 76 11.91 -6.73 7.66
N TYR A 77 11.42 -7.96 7.46
CA TYR A 77 11.61 -8.70 6.21
C TYR A 77 10.89 -8.02 5.06
N TRP A 78 9.67 -7.53 5.30
CA TRP A 78 8.91 -6.77 4.31
C TRP A 78 9.68 -5.51 3.84
N SER A 79 10.13 -4.70 4.78
CA SER A 79 10.82 -3.43 4.50
C SER A 79 12.15 -3.59 3.76
N ASN A 80 12.87 -4.69 3.98
CA ASN A 80 14.18 -4.92 3.37
C ASN A 80 14.14 -5.77 2.09
N SER A 81 13.14 -6.63 1.93
CA SER A 81 13.10 -7.64 0.85
C SER A 81 11.70 -7.78 0.23
N HIS A 82 11.12 -6.68 -0.23
CA HIS A 82 9.77 -6.62 -0.80
C HIS A 82 9.53 -7.66 -1.92
N SER A 83 10.46 -7.81 -2.85
CA SER A 83 10.32 -8.73 -4.00
C SER A 83 10.25 -10.20 -3.58
N VAL A 84 10.96 -10.58 -2.51
CA VAL A 84 10.94 -11.96 -1.97
C VAL A 84 9.66 -12.24 -1.18
N CYS A 85 9.02 -11.21 -0.62
CA CYS A 85 7.77 -11.36 0.13
C CYS A 85 6.52 -11.40 -0.77
N LEU A 86 6.67 -11.07 -2.04
CA LEU A 86 5.59 -10.98 -3.02
C LEU A 86 5.44 -12.23 -3.90
N SER A 87 6.38 -13.16 -3.82
CA SER A 87 6.29 -14.48 -4.44
C SER A 87 5.12 -15.33 -3.95
#